data_AF-A0A1G3TPA1-F1
#
_entry.id   AF-A0A1G3TPA1-F1
#
_cell.length_a   1.000
_cell.length_b   1.000
_cell.length_c   1.000
_cell.angle_alpha   90.00
_cell.angle_beta   90.00
_cell.angle_gamma   90.00
#
_symmetry.space_group_name_H-M   'P 1'
#
loop_
_entity.id
_entity.type
_entity.pdbx_description
1 polymer ?
#
loop_
_entity_poly.entity_id
_entity_poly.type
_entity_poly.pdbx_seq_one_letter_code
_entity_poly.pdbx_strand_id
1 'polypeptide(L)'
;MNLFKLLLLLFITVTLSFADGKDLAKSLKLDPSSKAIKQWEKIFESSEKMGKMGIDKLSDADKAELKKYLTSHAADSDHPAAAGI
;
A
#
# COMPACT_ATOMS: atom_id res chain seq x y z
N MET A 1 -34.31 2.77 20.35
CA MET A 1 -32.85 2.93 20.22
C MET A 1 -32.52 4.38 20.52
N ASN A 2 -31.80 4.67 21.61
CA ASN A 2 -31.65 6.04 22.10
C ASN A 2 -30.73 6.85 21.17
N LEU A 3 -31.01 8.14 20.96
CA LEU A 3 -30.23 9.05 20.12
C LEU A 3 -28.72 9.01 20.44
N PHE A 4 -28.38 8.81 21.72
CA PHE A 4 -27.01 8.63 22.19
C PHE A 4 -26.33 7.36 21.64
N LYS A 5 -27.06 6.26 21.45
CA LYS A 5 -26.56 5.03 20.81
C LYS A 5 -26.36 5.20 19.30
N LEU A 6 -27.17 6.04 18.65
CA LEU A 6 -27.00 6.39 17.24
C LEU A 6 -25.76 7.26 17.02
N LEU A 7 -25.53 8.24 17.92
CA LEU A 7 -24.35 9.10 17.90
C LEU A 7 -23.05 8.31 18.13
N LEU A 8 -23.07 7.33 19.03
CA LEU A 8 -21.91 6.47 19.32
C LEU A 8 -21.54 5.55 18.12
N LEU A 9 -22.53 5.13 17.33
CA LEU A 9 -22.32 4.29 16.13
C LEU A 9 -21.74 5.09 14.96
N LEU A 10 -22.05 6.39 14.86
CA LEU A 10 -21.51 7.32 13.85
C LEU A 10 -20.04 7.68 14.07
N PHE A 11 -19.52 7.54 15.30
CA PHE A 11 -18.10 7.78 15.60
C PHE A 11 -17.19 6.60 15.23
N ILE A 12 -17.72 5.39 15.00
CA ILE A 12 -16.90 4.20 14.69
C ILE A 12 -16.51 4.16 13.20
N THR A 13 -17.20 4.91 12.33
CA THR A 13 -16.95 4.89 10.88
C THR A 13 -15.92 5.91 10.40
N VAL A 14 -15.44 6.81 11.26
CA VAL A 14 -14.55 7.92 10.88
C VAL A 14 -13.21 7.72 11.57
N THR A 15 -12.31 6.99 10.90
CA THR A 15 -10.85 7.21 10.81
C THR A 15 -10.17 5.91 10.33
N LEU A 16 -10.59 5.36 9.20
CA LEU A 16 -9.73 4.44 8.44
C LEU A 16 -8.69 5.32 7.72
N SER A 17 -7.70 5.78 8.48
CA SER A 17 -6.53 6.45 7.92
C SER A 17 -5.58 5.37 7.43
N PHE A 18 -5.52 5.16 6.13
CA PHE A 18 -4.50 4.32 5.51
C PHE A 18 -3.23 5.13 5.30
N ALA A 19 -2.08 4.47 5.38
CA ALA A 19 -0.82 5.12 5.09
C ALA A 19 -0.71 5.35 3.57
N ASP A 20 -0.15 6.50 3.17
CA ASP A 20 0.11 6.80 1.77
C ASP A 20 1.09 5.77 1.18
N GLY A 21 0.81 5.29 -0.04
CA GLY A 21 1.61 4.26 -0.71
C GLY A 21 3.08 4.63 -0.88
N LYS A 22 3.41 5.92 -1.03
CA LYS A 22 4.78 6.42 -1.12
C LYS A 22 5.51 6.30 0.22
N ASP A 23 4.83 6.68 1.31
CA ASP A 23 5.40 6.60 2.66
C ASP A 23 5.60 5.14 3.08
N LEU A 24 4.67 4.25 2.70
CA LEU A 24 4.82 2.80 2.87
C LEU A 24 6.04 2.25 2.12
N ALA A 25 6.20 2.63 0.84
CA ALA A 25 7.35 2.21 0.04
C ALA A 25 8.67 2.70 0.66
N LYS A 26 8.71 3.94 1.14
CA LYS A 26 9.86 4.51 1.84
C LYS A 26 10.16 3.76 3.15
N SER A 27 9.14 3.47 3.96
CA SER A 27 9.29 2.74 5.23
C SER A 27 9.85 1.33 5.02
N LEU A 28 9.41 0.65 3.96
CA LEU A 28 9.86 -0.69 3.59
C LEU A 28 11.14 -0.69 2.73
N LYS A 29 11.68 0.49 2.41
CA LYS A 29 12.85 0.67 1.52
C LYS A 29 12.66 0.00 0.16
N LEU A 30 11.46 0.12 -0.39
CA LEU A 30 11.08 -0.39 -1.71
C LEU A 30 11.21 0.72 -2.75
N ASP A 31 12.09 0.54 -3.72
CA ASP A 31 12.20 1.42 -4.88
C ASP A 31 11.21 0.97 -5.97
N PRO A 32 10.14 1.74 -6.26
CA PRO A 32 9.15 1.37 -7.29
C PRO A 32 9.78 1.14 -8.67
N SER A 33 10.83 1.86 -9.03
CA SER A 33 11.51 1.73 -10.33
C SER A 33 12.48 0.55 -10.42
N SER A 34 12.70 -0.18 -9.33
CA SER A 34 13.56 -1.37 -9.32
C SER A 34 12.97 -2.57 -10.06
N LYS A 35 11.68 -2.53 -10.41
CA LYS A 35 10.93 -3.64 -11.00
C LYS A 35 9.88 -3.15 -11.98
N ALA A 36 9.54 -4.01 -12.93
CA ALA A 36 8.42 -3.81 -13.84
C ALA A 36 7.07 -4.04 -13.14
N ILE A 37 5.97 -3.51 -13.69
CA ILE A 37 4.60 -3.64 -13.17
C ILE A 37 4.28 -5.11 -12.88
N LYS A 38 4.50 -5.99 -13.86
CA LYS A 38 4.21 -7.43 -13.74
C LYS A 38 5.03 -8.12 -12.66
N GLN A 39 6.22 -7.62 -12.35
CA GLN A 39 7.05 -8.17 -11.27
C GLN A 39 6.52 -7.74 -9.90
N TRP A 40 6.05 -6.49 -9.77
CA TRP A 40 5.35 -6.04 -8.56
C TRP A 40 4.08 -6.84 -8.33
N GLU A 41 3.22 -7.02 -9.34
CA GLU A 41 2.00 -7.83 -9.21
C GLU A 41 2.28 -9.24 -8.68
N LYS A 42 3.29 -9.92 -9.23
CA LYS A 42 3.72 -11.26 -8.77
C LYS A 42 4.24 -11.30 -7.34
N ILE A 43 4.69 -10.18 -6.76
CA ILE A 43 5.06 -10.11 -5.35
C ILE A 43 3.80 -10.12 -4.50
N PHE A 44 2.80 -9.30 -4.84
CA PHE A 44 1.52 -9.23 -4.12
C PHE A 44 0.67 -10.50 -4.22
N GLU A 45 0.90 -11.33 -5.23
CA GLU A 45 0.26 -12.65 -5.39
C GLU A 45 0.92 -13.76 -4.54
N SER A 46 2.07 -13.49 -3.90
CA SER A 46 2.85 -14.51 -3.19
C SER A 46 3.13 -14.09 -1.75
N SER A 47 2.52 -14.80 -0.80
CA SER A 47 2.74 -14.56 0.64
C SER A 47 4.22 -14.66 1.02
N GLU A 48 4.98 -15.57 0.40
CA GLU A 48 6.42 -15.71 0.64
C GLU A 48 7.18 -14.46 0.20
N LYS A 49 6.88 -13.93 -0.99
CA LYS A 49 7.57 -12.73 -1.52
C LYS A 49 7.18 -11.47 -0.74
N MET A 50 5.91 -11.34 -0.37
CA MET A 50 5.47 -10.27 0.53
C MET A 50 6.21 -10.34 1.87
N GLY A 51 6.36 -11.54 2.44
CA GLY A 51 7.10 -11.78 3.69
C GLY A 51 8.56 -11.32 3.64
N LYS A 52 9.26 -11.61 2.53
CA LYS A 52 10.65 -11.18 2.31
C LYS A 52 10.81 -9.65 2.28
N MET A 53 9.75 -8.92 1.99
CA MET A 53 9.74 -7.46 1.85
C MET A 53 9.01 -6.76 3.01
N GLY A 54 8.51 -7.49 4.00
CA GLY A 54 7.74 -6.93 5.12
C GLY A 54 6.34 -6.42 4.75
N ILE A 55 5.87 -6.69 3.53
CA ILE A 55 4.55 -6.29 3.03
C ILE A 55 3.44 -7.10 3.71
N ASP A 56 3.74 -8.33 4.14
CA ASP A 56 2.79 -9.23 4.80
C ASP A 56 2.23 -8.64 6.11
N LYS A 57 3.02 -7.82 6.80
CA LYS A 57 2.69 -7.16 8.07
C LYS A 57 1.76 -5.97 7.93
N LEU A 58 1.54 -5.48 6.72
CA LEU A 58 0.63 -4.37 6.44
C LEU A 58 -0.83 -4.83 6.50
N SER A 59 -1.73 -3.90 6.80
CA SER A 59 -3.16 -4.13 6.62
C SER A 59 -3.50 -4.35 5.14
N ASP A 60 -4.62 -4.99 4.84
CA ASP A 60 -5.00 -5.23 3.43
C ASP A 60 -5.20 -3.95 2.63
N ALA A 61 -5.61 -2.87 3.29
CA ALA A 61 -5.75 -1.56 2.67
C ALA A 61 -4.40 -0.89 2.44
N ASP A 62 -3.46 -0.96 3.39
CA ASP A 62 -2.09 -0.45 3.17
C ASP A 62 -1.37 -1.25 2.07
N LYS A 63 -1.63 -2.56 1.96
CA LYS A 63 -1.14 -3.37 0.83
C LYS A 63 -1.70 -2.86 -0.50
N ALA A 64 -2.97 -2.48 -0.54
CA ALA A 64 -3.58 -1.94 -1.75
C ALA A 64 -2.97 -0.59 -2.16
N GLU A 65 -2.79 0.33 -1.21
CA GLU A 65 -2.17 1.64 -1.47
C GLU A 65 -0.70 1.49 -1.88
N LEU A 66 0.06 0.61 -1.21
CA LEU A 66 1.42 0.30 -1.60
C LEU A 66 1.49 -0.32 -3.01
N LYS A 67 0.63 -1.29 -3.33
CA LYS A 67 0.58 -1.93 -4.66
C LYS A 67 0.30 -0.90 -5.74
N LYS A 68 -0.66 -0.01 -5.51
CA LYS A 68 -1.01 1.07 -6.42
C LYS A 68 0.18 1.99 -6.67
N TYR A 69 0.88 2.41 -5.61
CA TYR A 69 2.06 3.27 -5.74
C TYR A 69 3.20 2.60 -6.51
N LEU A 70 3.55 1.35 -6.15
CA LEU A 70 4.66 0.61 -6.76
C LEU A 70 4.43 0.30 -8.24
N THR A 71 3.18 0.01 -8.64
CA THR A 71 2.84 -0.25 -10.04
C THR A 71 2.71 1.02 -10.86
N SER A 72 2.18 2.11 -10.29
CA SER A 72 2.05 3.39 -11.01
C SER A 72 3.38 4.08 -11.28
N HIS A 73 4.42 3.73 -10.50
CA HIS A 73 5.77 4.27 -10.62
C HIS A 73 6.81 3.21 -10.98
N ALA A 74 6.37 2.05 -11.48
CA ALA A 74 7.24 0.96 -11.90
C ALA A 74 8.16 1.37 -13.06
N ALA A 75 9.21 0.58 -13.29
CA ALA A 75 10.21 0.84 -14.34
C ALA A 75 9.62 1.03 -15.75
N ASP A 76 8.54 0.30 -16.06
CA ASP A 76 7.83 0.30 -17.34
C ASP A 76 6.47 0.99 -17.26
N SER A 77 6.22 1.80 -16.22
CA SER A 77 5.03 2.64 -16.12
C SER A 77 5.16 3.93 -16.95
N ASP A 78 4.06 4.65 -17.14
CA ASP A 78 4.06 5.97 -17.78
C ASP A 78 4.70 7.06 -16.90
N HIS A 79 4.83 6.80 -15.59
CA HIS A 79 5.35 7.75 -14.60
C HIS A 79 6.38 7.07 -13.68
N PRO A 80 7.47 6.49 -14.22
CA PRO A 80 8.45 5.78 -13.42
C PRO A 80 9.03 6.73 -12.37
N ALA A 81 9.25 6.25 -11.14
CA ALA A 81 9.98 7.06 -10.18
C ALA A 81 11.38 7.36 -10.72
N ALA A 82 11.84 8.60 -10.58
CA ALA A 82 13.19 8.96 -10.97
C ALA A 82 14.18 8.04 -10.24
N ALA A 83 15.05 7.36 -10.98
CA ALA A 83 16.10 6.53 -10.40
C ALA A 83 17.01 7.43 -9.55
N GLY A 84 16.96 7.28 -8.22
CA GLY A 84 17.92 7.91 -7.30
C GLY A 84 17.37 8.82 -6.20
N ILE A 85 16.25 8.47 -5.55
CA ILE A 85 15.97 8.96 -4.19
C ILE A 85 16.63 8.07 -3.13
#